data_AF-A0A940UM78-F1
#
_entry.id   AF-A0A940UM78-F1
#
_cell.length_a   1.000
_cell.length_b   1.000
_cell.length_c   1.000
_cell.angle_alpha   90.00
_cell.angle_beta   90.00
_cell.angle_gamma   90.00
#
_symmetry.space_group_name_H-M   'P 1'
#
loop_
_entity.id
_entity.type
_entity.pdbx_description
1 polymer ?
#
loop_
_entity_poly.entity_id
_entity_poly.type
_entity_poly.pdbx_seq_one_letter_code
_entity_poly.pdbx_strand_id
1 'polypeptide(L)'
;MQKIYKIVIVLMLLTPLMVAGVVLAAQEDQKYELRWGAAVLGGNWATLGSAMLEDVLRANPGMTGSVMPIGGTANVMGVFQGKLNIAFTKADVVGEAWDGVGSFAALGKIRNLRILASL
;
A
#
# COMPACT_ATOMS: atom_id res chain seq x y z
N MET A 1 -33.16 -46.11 -12.88
CA MET A 1 -33.44 -44.78 -12.28
C MET A 1 -32.73 -44.56 -10.93
N GLN A 2 -32.79 -45.48 -9.96
CA GLN A 2 -32.13 -45.30 -8.64
C GLN A 2 -30.60 -45.10 -8.67
N LYS A 3 -29.88 -45.60 -9.67
CA LYS A 3 -28.42 -45.40 -9.76
C LYS A 3 -28.03 -43.99 -10.25
N ILE A 4 -28.91 -43.34 -11.02
CA ILE A 4 -28.66 -42.03 -11.62
C ILE A 4 -28.80 -40.93 -10.55
N TYR A 5 -29.80 -41.00 -9.66
CA TYR A 5 -29.96 -39.99 -8.61
C TYR A 5 -28.80 -39.98 -7.59
N LYS A 6 -28.21 -41.16 -7.28
CA LYS A 6 -27.04 -41.26 -6.40
C LYS A 6 -25.81 -40.58 -7.00
N ILE A 7 -25.60 -40.74 -8.30
CA ILE A 7 -24.49 -40.08 -9.03
C ILE A 7 -24.68 -38.56 -9.05
N VAL A 8 -25.91 -38.08 -9.26
CA VAL A 8 -26.23 -36.63 -9.25
C VAL A 8 -26.01 -36.02 -7.87
N ILE A 9 -26.42 -36.69 -6.79
CA ILE A 9 -26.19 -36.21 -5.41
C ILE A 9 -24.70 -36.16 -5.07
N VAL A 10 -23.92 -37.18 -5.46
CA VAL A 10 -22.48 -37.20 -5.23
C VAL A 10 -21.78 -36.07 -5.99
N LEU A 11 -22.18 -35.80 -7.24
CA LEU A 11 -21.66 -34.67 -8.02
C LEU A 11 -22.03 -33.31 -7.40
N MET A 12 -23.25 -33.14 -6.87
CA MET A 12 -23.67 -31.91 -6.18
C MET A 12 -22.95 -31.67 -4.85
N LEU A 13 -22.45 -32.72 -4.18
CA LEU A 13 -21.67 -32.59 -2.95
C LEU A 13 -20.18 -32.38 -3.22
N LEU A 14 -19.66 -32.90 -4.33
CA LEU A 14 -18.25 -32.74 -4.74
C LEU A 14 -17.95 -31.33 -5.24
N THR A 15 -18.90 -30.67 -5.91
CA THR A 15 -18.71 -29.31 -6.43
C THR A 15 -18.44 -28.25 -5.35
N PRO A 16 -19.20 -28.13 -4.25
CA PRO A 16 -18.87 -27.17 -3.19
C PRO A 16 -17.55 -27.52 -2.46
N LEU A 17 -17.20 -28.81 -2.35
CA LEU A 17 -15.91 -29.22 -1.76
C LEU A 17 -14.71 -28.80 -2.62
N MET A 18 -14.81 -28.91 -3.95
CA MET A 18 -13.75 -28.43 -4.83
C MET A 18 -13.64 -26.90 -4.83
N VAL A 19 -14.77 -26.18 -4.78
CA VAL A 19 -14.76 -24.71 -4.69
C VAL A 19 -14.13 -24.23 -3.38
N ALA A 20 -14.45 -24.87 -2.25
CA ALA A 20 -13.84 -24.55 -0.96
C ALA A 20 -12.32 -24.82 -0.94
N GLY A 21 -11.88 -25.92 -1.56
CA GLY A 21 -10.45 -26.25 -1.67
C GLY A 21 -9.65 -25.23 -2.50
N VAL A 22 -10.24 -24.69 -3.57
CA VAL A 22 -9.61 -23.65 -4.39
C VAL A 22 -9.51 -22.31 -3.65
N VAL A 23 -10.53 -21.94 -2.86
CA VAL A 23 -10.51 -20.70 -2.06
C VAL A 23 -9.44 -20.75 -0.96
N LEU A 24 -9.26 -21.90 -0.31
CA LEU A 24 -8.21 -22.09 0.70
C LEU A 24 -6.80 -22.11 0.10
N ALA A 25 -6.64 -22.66 -1.12
CA ALA A 25 -5.36 -22.66 -1.83
C ALA A 25 -5.01 -21.31 -2.47
N ALA A 26 -6.00 -20.46 -2.72
CA ALA A 26 -5.85 -19.15 -3.35
C ALA A 26 -5.63 -18.01 -2.35
N GLN A 27 -5.43 -18.31 -1.07
CA GLN A 27 -4.91 -17.32 -0.12
C GLN A 27 -3.43 -17.11 -0.43
N GLU A 28 -3.14 -16.44 -1.55
CA GLU A 28 -1.84 -15.83 -1.78
C GLU A 28 -1.53 -15.00 -0.56
N ASP A 29 -0.40 -15.31 0.07
CA ASP A 29 0.25 -14.47 1.05
C ASP A 29 0.67 -13.20 0.29
N GLN A 30 -0.29 -12.30 0.07
CA GLN A 30 -0.13 -11.06 -0.68
C GLN A 30 0.91 -10.23 0.06
N LYS A 31 2.17 -10.41 -0.34
CA LYS A 31 3.32 -9.73 0.25
C LYS A 31 3.07 -8.25 0.14
N TYR A 32 2.76 -7.63 1.26
CA TYR A 32 2.45 -6.21 1.30
C TYR A 32 3.72 -5.42 0.96
N GLU A 33 3.64 -4.64 -0.11
CA GLU A 33 4.73 -3.77 -0.55
C GLU A 33 4.60 -2.38 0.13
N LEU A 34 5.63 -1.98 0.86
CA LEU A 34 5.76 -0.66 1.45
C LEU A 34 6.53 0.29 0.51
N ARG A 35 5.80 1.19 -0.16
CA ARG A 35 6.37 2.26 -0.99
C ARG A 35 6.49 3.55 -0.18
N TRP A 36 7.73 3.94 0.12
CA TRP A 36 8.05 5.06 1.01
C TRP A 36 8.56 6.27 0.25
N GLY A 37 7.79 7.36 0.21
CA GLY A 37 8.22 8.62 -0.41
C GLY A 37 9.28 9.37 0.40
N ALA A 38 10.40 9.72 -0.24
CA ALA A 38 11.52 10.41 0.40
C ALA A 38 11.98 11.66 -0.36
N ALA A 39 13.11 12.24 0.05
CA ALA A 39 13.77 13.29 -0.71
C ALA A 39 14.35 12.73 -2.02
N VAL A 40 14.66 13.62 -2.96
CA VAL A 40 15.48 13.29 -4.13
C VAL A 40 16.80 12.63 -3.71
N LEU A 41 17.41 11.84 -4.61
CA LEU A 41 18.66 11.14 -4.34
C LEU A 41 19.73 12.09 -3.77
N GLY A 42 20.39 11.64 -2.70
CA GLY A 42 21.38 12.43 -1.95
C GLY A 42 20.80 13.32 -0.84
N GLY A 43 19.48 13.46 -0.73
CA GLY A 43 18.84 14.15 0.39
C GLY A 43 18.76 13.31 1.67
N ASN A 44 18.78 13.95 2.84
CA ASN A 44 18.78 13.27 4.15
C ASN A 44 17.64 12.26 4.32
N TRP A 45 16.45 12.56 3.82
CA TRP A 45 15.30 11.66 3.90
C TRP A 45 15.45 10.37 3.08
N ALA A 46 16.28 10.35 2.03
CA ALA A 46 16.55 9.13 1.28
C ALA A 46 17.31 8.11 2.14
N THR A 47 18.39 8.55 2.81
CA THR A 47 19.18 7.71 3.71
C THR A 47 18.37 7.28 4.94
N LEU A 48 17.67 8.22 5.57
CA LEU A 48 16.82 7.93 6.72
C LEU A 48 15.71 6.95 6.36
N GLY A 49 15.01 7.18 5.24
CA GLY A 49 13.95 6.30 4.76
C GLY A 49 14.45 4.88 4.50
N SER A 50 15.65 4.72 3.94
CA SER A 50 16.24 3.40 3.69
C SER A 50 16.54 2.66 4.99
N ALA A 51 17.12 3.34 5.98
CA ALA A 51 17.41 2.72 7.28
C ALA A 51 16.11 2.32 8.01
N MET A 52 15.11 3.20 8.04
CA MET A 52 13.81 2.90 8.64
C MET A 52 13.09 1.76 7.91
N LEU A 53 13.13 1.74 6.57
CA LEU A 53 12.55 0.67 5.78
C LEU A 53 13.22 -0.67 6.09
N GLU A 54 14.54 -0.72 6.21
CA GLU A 54 15.26 -1.95 6.55
C GLU A 54 14.79 -2.52 7.89
N ASP A 55 14.64 -1.68 8.92
CA ASP A 55 14.14 -2.10 10.22
C ASP A 55 12.69 -2.62 10.16
N VAL A 56 11.82 -1.95 9.39
CA VAL A 56 10.44 -2.41 9.17
C VAL A 56 10.41 -3.76 8.47
N LEU A 57 11.18 -3.96 7.41
CA LEU A 57 11.23 -5.22 6.67
C LEU A 57 11.83 -6.35 7.52
N ARG A 58 12.84 -6.04 8.33
CA ARG A 58 13.44 -7.01 9.27
C ARG A 58 12.43 -7.47 10.33
N ALA A 59 11.60 -6.56 10.83
CA ALA A 59 10.54 -6.87 11.79
C ALA A 59 9.33 -7.58 11.15
N ASN A 60 9.16 -7.50 9.83
CA ASN A 60 8.00 -8.01 9.10
C ASN A 60 8.43 -8.84 7.87
N PRO A 61 8.80 -10.13 8.04
CA PRO A 61 9.41 -10.95 6.99
C PRO A 61 8.53 -11.19 5.74
N GLY A 62 7.21 -11.00 5.85
CA GLY A 62 6.27 -11.11 4.73
C GLY A 62 6.12 -9.84 3.90
N MET A 63 6.73 -8.73 4.31
CA MET A 63 6.67 -7.45 3.61
C MET A 63 7.86 -7.29 2.65
N THR A 64 7.62 -6.53 1.59
CA THR A 64 8.67 -5.97 0.74
C THR A 64 8.57 -4.45 0.77
N GLY A 65 9.54 -3.75 0.20
CA GLY A 65 9.40 -2.30 0.09
C GLY A 65 10.52 -1.62 -0.66
N SER A 66 10.30 -0.35 -0.95
CA SER A 66 11.23 0.52 -1.65
C SER A 66 11.10 1.96 -1.19
N VAL A 67 12.22 2.69 -1.24
CA VAL A 67 12.25 4.14 -1.02
C VAL A 67 12.19 4.85 -2.37
N MET A 68 11.25 5.79 -2.50
CA MET A 68 10.95 6.51 -3.73
C MET A 68 11.50 7.95 -3.64
N PRO A 69 12.55 8.31 -4.40
CA PRO A 69 13.23 9.59 -4.24
C PRO A 69 12.58 10.73 -5.04
N ILE A 70 11.40 11.20 -4.62
CA ILE A 70 10.55 12.08 -5.44
C ILE A 70 10.34 13.50 -4.88
N GLY A 71 10.55 13.74 -3.58
CA GLY A 71 10.44 15.07 -2.96
C GLY A 71 9.09 15.41 -2.31
N GLY A 72 9.06 16.42 -1.43
CA GLY A 72 7.97 16.67 -0.46
C GLY A 72 6.58 16.90 -1.06
N THR A 73 6.41 17.79 -2.04
CA THR A 73 5.11 18.02 -2.68
C THR A 73 4.63 16.79 -3.44
N ALA A 74 5.53 16.14 -4.18
CA ALA A 74 5.22 14.91 -4.92
C ALA A 74 4.88 13.75 -3.96
N ASN A 75 5.49 13.69 -2.79
CA ASN A 75 5.20 12.73 -1.73
C ASN A 75 3.78 12.86 -1.20
N VAL A 76 3.32 14.09 -0.91
CA VAL A 76 1.94 14.35 -0.50
C VAL A 76 0.96 13.85 -1.55
N MET A 77 1.22 14.17 -2.83
CA MET A 77 0.40 13.69 -3.94
C MET A 77 0.44 12.17 -4.09
N GLY A 78 1.60 11.55 -3.93
CA GLY A 78 1.77 10.11 -4.04
C GLY A 78 0.98 9.36 -2.97
N VAL A 79 0.98 9.86 -1.73
CA VAL A 79 0.17 9.29 -0.65
C VAL A 79 -1.33 9.51 -0.91
N PHE A 80 -1.74 10.72 -1.29
CA PHE A 80 -3.14 11.03 -1.61
C PHE A 80 -3.70 10.14 -2.73
N GLN A 81 -2.90 9.89 -3.77
CA GLN A 81 -3.27 9.05 -4.91
C GLN A 81 -3.14 7.54 -4.62
N GLY A 82 -2.71 7.12 -3.43
CA GLY A 82 -2.46 5.71 -3.09
C GLY A 82 -1.25 5.09 -3.79
N LYS A 83 -0.43 5.90 -4.46
CA LYS A 83 0.81 5.45 -5.12
C LYS A 83 1.93 5.22 -4.10
N LEU A 84 1.88 5.90 -2.97
CA LEU A 84 2.77 5.70 -1.83
C LEU A 84 1.95 5.30 -0.61
N ASN A 85 2.52 4.44 0.24
CA ASN A 85 1.88 4.03 1.48
C ASN A 85 2.14 5.05 2.61
N ILE A 86 3.32 5.67 2.57
CA ILE A 86 3.91 6.55 3.58
C ILE A 86 4.87 7.50 2.87
N ALA A 87 5.05 8.72 3.38
CA ALA A 87 6.12 9.60 2.91
C ALA A 87 6.64 10.62 3.93
N PHE A 88 7.79 11.20 3.61
CA PHE A 88 8.33 12.41 4.21
C PHE A 88 7.84 13.66 3.47
N THR A 89 7.57 14.73 4.21
CA THR A 89 7.39 16.06 3.62
C THR A 89 7.71 17.14 4.65
N LYS A 90 7.45 18.41 4.34
CA LYS A 90 7.58 19.51 5.30
C LYS A 90 6.22 19.91 5.86
N ALA A 91 6.18 20.48 7.06
CA ALA A 91 4.94 20.85 7.72
C ALA A 91 4.14 21.91 6.95
N ASP A 92 4.85 22.88 6.36
CA ASP A 92 4.26 23.92 5.49
C ASP A 92 3.58 23.29 4.26
N VAL A 93 4.21 22.33 3.60
CA VAL A 93 3.64 21.62 2.45
C VAL A 93 2.39 20.83 2.85
N VAL A 94 2.35 20.22 4.05
CA VAL A 94 1.12 19.60 4.56
C VAL A 94 0.03 20.65 4.80
N GLY A 95 0.39 21.80 5.37
CA GLY A 95 -0.53 22.91 5.59
C GLY A 95 -1.14 23.42 4.27
N GLU A 96 -0.31 23.66 3.26
CA GLU A 96 -0.77 24.06 1.94
C GLU A 96 -1.71 23.02 1.31
N ALA A 97 -1.39 21.74 1.42
CA ALA A 97 -2.23 20.65 0.93
C ALA A 97 -3.57 20.58 1.68
N TRP A 98 -3.53 20.80 3.00
CA TRP A 98 -4.72 20.80 3.83
C TRP A 98 -5.67 21.95 3.49
N ASP A 99 -5.13 23.14 3.22
CA ASP A 99 -5.97 24.28 2.88
C ASP A 99 -6.30 24.35 1.39
N GLY A 100 -5.63 23.55 0.56
CA GLY A 100 -5.82 23.51 -0.87
C GLY A 100 -5.28 24.76 -1.55
N VAL A 101 -4.11 25.22 -1.12
CA VAL A 101 -3.44 26.42 -1.60
C VAL A 101 -2.06 26.09 -2.18
N GLY A 102 -1.35 27.10 -2.67
CA GLY A 102 0.00 26.93 -3.21
C GLY A 102 0.04 25.91 -4.35
N SER A 103 0.90 24.90 -4.21
CA SER A 103 1.07 23.82 -5.20
C SER A 103 -0.19 22.96 -5.41
N PHE A 104 -1.19 23.06 -4.52
CA PHE A 104 -2.40 22.24 -4.52
C PHE A 104 -3.65 23.03 -4.92
N ALA A 105 -3.53 24.31 -5.28
CA ALA A 105 -4.67 25.18 -5.57
C ALA A 105 -5.61 24.63 -6.67
N ALA A 106 -5.04 23.99 -7.71
CA ALA A 106 -5.83 23.39 -8.79
C ALA A 106 -6.57 22.11 -8.39
N LEU A 107 -6.14 21.45 -7.31
CA LEU A 107 -6.71 20.21 -6.80
C LEU A 107 -7.70 20.46 -5.65
N GLY A 108 -7.58 21.61 -4.99
CA GLY A 108 -8.31 21.93 -3.78
C GLY A 108 -7.74 21.21 -2.55
N LYS A 109 -8.58 21.05 -1.53
CA LYS A 109 -8.19 20.53 -0.22
C LYS A 109 -7.89 19.03 -0.27
N ILE A 110 -6.69 18.65 0.16
CA ILE A 110 -6.25 17.26 0.25
C ILE A 110 -6.43 16.75 1.69
N ARG A 111 -7.02 15.56 1.86
CA ARG A 111 -7.31 14.93 3.16
C ARG A 111 -6.71 13.52 3.22
N ASN A 112 -6.70 12.93 4.42
CA ASN A 112 -6.20 11.56 4.68
C ASN A 112 -4.70 11.35 4.38
N LEU A 113 -3.89 12.36 4.67
CA LEU A 113 -2.44 12.29 4.52
C LEU A 113 -1.80 11.44 5.63
N ARG A 114 -0.87 10.56 5.26
CA ARG A 114 -0.07 9.71 6.17
C ARG A 114 1.40 10.10 6.04
N ILE A 115 1.78 11.17 6.73
CA ILE A 115 3.11 11.77 6.68
C ILE A 115 3.85 11.41 7.96
N LEU A 116 5.03 10.79 7.84
CA LEU A 116 5.72 10.17 8.98
C LEU A 116 6.82 11.05 9.58
N ALA A 117 7.29 12.06 8.85
CA ALA A 117 8.01 13.17 9.44
C ALA A 117 7.75 14.45 8.65
N SER A 118 7.48 15.52 9.39
CA SER A 118 7.43 16.89 8.90
C SER A 118 8.51 17.70 9.61
N LEU A 119 9.43 18.30 8.85
CA LEU A 119 10.29 19.38 9.34
C LEU A 119 9.61 20.72 9.12
#